data_AF-A0A9D8ZMD8-F1
#
_entry.id   AF-A0A9D8ZMD8-F1
#
_cell.length_a   1.000
_cell.length_b   1.000
_cell.length_c   1.000
_cell.angle_alpha   90.00
_cell.angle_beta   90.00
_cell.angle_gamma   90.00
#
_symmetry.space_group_name_H-M   'P 1'
#
loop_
_entity.id
_entity.type
_entity.pdbx_description
1 polymer ?
#
loop_
_entity_poly.entity_id
_entity_poly.type
_entity_poly.pdbx_seq_one_letter_code
_entity_poly.pdbx_strand_id
1 'polypeptide(L)'
;MSLSVQQNWFTEHRGWEDVVSIVLGILVVAAPVVYAEHASQYANISSVVAGMAIVALGFLQFMWLKRWEEHLELACGIWVMASPYLMGYGGQLAMAHYALGFLVAALAAFELWQDRNRNFED
;
A
#
# COMPACT_ATOMS: atom_id res chain seq x y z
N MET A 1 -29.35 -26.27 -14.01
CA MET A 1 -28.97 -24.84 -14.01
C MET A 1 -27.99 -24.64 -12.86
N SER A 2 -26.72 -24.99 -13.06
CA SER A 2 -25.67 -24.84 -12.06
C SER A 2 -25.02 -23.48 -12.25
N LEU A 3 -25.15 -22.60 -11.26
CA LEU A 3 -24.36 -21.37 -11.18
C LEU A 3 -22.94 -21.74 -10.76
N SER A 4 -22.13 -22.21 -11.70
CA SER A 4 -20.68 -22.28 -11.51
C SER A 4 -20.09 -20.91 -11.83
N VAL A 5 -20.32 -19.94 -10.94
CA VAL A 5 -19.45 -18.76 -10.84
C VAL A 5 -18.20 -19.22 -10.10
N GLN A 6 -17.41 -20.09 -10.74
CA GLN A 6 -16.00 -20.29 -10.38
C GLN A 6 -15.25 -19.12 -11.00
N GLN A 7 -15.49 -17.94 -10.45
CA GLN A 7 -14.78 -16.74 -10.81
C GLN A 7 -13.43 -16.88 -10.12
N ASN A 8 -12.45 -17.38 -10.86
CA ASN A 8 -11.14 -17.72 -10.35
C ASN A 8 -10.31 -16.42 -10.24
N TRP A 9 -10.71 -15.55 -9.31
CA TRP A 9 -10.10 -14.24 -9.05
C TRP A 9 -8.60 -14.34 -8.72
N PHE A 10 -8.13 -15.53 -8.32
CA PHE A 10 -6.78 -15.76 -7.81
C PHE A 10 -5.77 -16.24 -8.84
N THR A 11 -6.19 -16.68 -10.04
CA THR A 11 -5.30 -17.49 -10.89
C THR A 11 -4.82 -16.85 -12.18
N GLU A 12 -5.30 -15.66 -12.59
CA GLU A 12 -4.96 -15.17 -13.94
C GLU A 12 -4.38 -13.74 -14.05
N HIS A 13 -4.69 -12.78 -13.17
CA HIS A 13 -4.00 -11.47 -13.20
C HIS A 13 -4.11 -10.70 -11.88
N ARG A 14 -2.97 -10.42 -11.23
CA ARG A 14 -2.62 -9.27 -10.34
C ARG A 14 -3.57 -8.81 -9.21
N GLY A 15 -4.81 -9.27 -9.11
CA GLY A 15 -5.81 -8.70 -8.19
C GLY A 15 -5.53 -8.98 -6.71
N TRP A 16 -4.71 -9.97 -6.38
CA TRP A 16 -4.30 -10.18 -4.99
C TRP A 16 -3.34 -9.08 -4.51
N GLU A 17 -2.52 -8.51 -5.40
CA GLU A 17 -1.58 -7.43 -5.10
C GLU A 17 -2.38 -6.16 -4.78
N ASP A 18 -3.29 -5.78 -5.68
CA ASP A 18 -4.21 -4.65 -5.51
C ASP A 18 -4.99 -4.75 -4.17
N VAL A 19 -5.48 -5.94 -3.81
CA VAL A 19 -6.19 -6.18 -2.53
C VAL A 19 -5.26 -6.02 -1.32
N VAL A 20 -4.04 -6.55 -1.40
CA VAL A 20 -3.05 -6.41 -0.32
C VAL A 20 -2.66 -4.95 -0.13
N SER A 21 -2.44 -4.20 -1.22
CA SER A 21 -2.19 -2.76 -1.21
C SER A 21 -3.30 -1.97 -0.50
N ILE A 22 -4.56 -2.24 -0.84
CA ILE A 22 -5.72 -1.62 -0.17
C ILE A 22 -5.72 -1.94 1.33
N VAL A 23 -5.50 -3.20 1.71
CA VAL A 23 -5.46 -3.62 3.11
C VAL A 23 -4.32 -2.92 3.86
N LEU A 24 -3.12 -2.85 3.27
CA LEU A 24 -1.98 -2.16 3.86
C LEU A 24 -2.26 -0.67 4.04
N GLY A 25 -2.87 0.00 3.06
CA GLY A 25 -3.29 1.38 3.17
C GLY A 25 -4.27 1.62 4.32
N ILE A 26 -5.27 0.74 4.49
CA ILE A 26 -6.21 0.78 5.64
C ILE A 26 -5.45 0.62 6.97
N LEU A 27 -4.50 -0.31 7.05
CA LEU A 27 -3.69 -0.50 8.25
C LEU A 27 -2.84 0.73 8.59
N VAL A 28 -2.31 1.42 7.57
CA VAL A 28 -1.58 2.70 7.76
C VAL A 28 -2.51 3.79 8.32
N VAL A 29 -3.74 3.91 7.81
CA VAL A 29 -4.75 4.84 8.37
C VAL A 29 -5.10 4.49 9.82
N ALA A 30 -5.22 3.20 10.13
CA ALA A 30 -5.61 2.73 11.46
C ALA A 30 -4.48 2.82 12.51
N ALA A 31 -3.21 2.72 12.08
CA ALA A 31 -2.05 2.70 12.97
C ALA A 31 -2.01 3.83 14.02
N PRO A 32 -2.17 5.13 13.67
CA PRO A 32 -2.16 6.20 14.66
C PRO A 32 -3.35 6.14 15.64
N VAL A 33 -4.47 5.51 15.27
CA VAL A 33 -5.62 5.31 16.18
C VAL A 33 -5.32 4.19 17.17
N VAL A 34 -4.72 3.09 16.71
CA VAL A 34 -4.33 1.95 17.56
C VAL A 34 -3.23 2.35 18.54
N TYR A 35 -2.26 3.16 18.09
CA TYR A 35 -1.12 3.61 18.89
C TYR A 35 -1.23 5.10 19.26
N ALA A 36 -2.43 5.55 19.65
CA ALA A 36 -2.75 6.96 19.88
C ALA A 36 -1.83 7.64 20.91
N GLU A 37 -1.31 6.90 21.89
CA GLU A 37 -0.38 7.42 22.91
C GLU A 37 0.94 7.94 22.33
N HIS A 38 1.33 7.47 21.14
CA HIS A 38 2.56 7.85 20.45
C HIS A 38 2.32 8.74 19.22
N ALA A 39 1.07 9.03 18.89
CA ALA A 39 0.70 9.77 17.69
C ALA A 39 0.67 11.27 17.96
N SER A 40 1.64 12.02 17.43
CA SER A 40 1.52 13.47 17.33
C SER A 40 0.43 13.84 16.32
N GLN A 41 -0.12 15.07 16.42
CA GLN A 41 -1.12 15.55 15.45
C GLN A 41 -0.59 15.50 14.00
N TYR A 42 0.68 15.82 13.79
CA TYR A 42 1.32 15.75 12.47
C TYR A 42 1.47 14.30 11.98
N ALA A 43 1.88 13.38 12.86
CA ALA A 43 1.97 11.96 12.52
C ALA A 43 0.61 11.41 12.10
N ASN A 44 -0.45 11.74 12.85
CA ASN A 44 -1.81 11.30 12.55
C ASN A 44 -2.27 11.78 11.16
N ILE A 45 -2.16 13.08 10.87
CA ILE A 45 -2.54 13.64 9.56
C ILE A 45 -1.72 12.98 8.44
N SER A 46 -0.41 12.80 8.64
CA SER A 46 0.45 12.20 7.62
C SER A 46 0.08 10.75 7.33
N SER A 47 -0.17 9.95 8.37
CA SER A 47 -0.62 8.56 8.24
C SER A 47 -1.96 8.45 7.54
N VAL A 48 -2.93 9.29 7.91
CA VAL A 48 -4.25 9.28 7.29
C VAL A 48 -4.15 9.66 5.81
N VAL A 49 -3.43 10.72 5.47
CA VAL A 49 -3.27 11.15 4.08
C VAL A 49 -2.54 10.10 3.25
N ALA A 50 -1.41 9.57 3.73
CA ALA A 50 -0.64 8.56 3.01
C ALA A 50 -1.41 7.25 2.87
N GLY A 51 -2.05 6.77 3.95
CA GLY A 51 -2.84 5.55 3.92
C GLY A 51 -4.04 5.66 2.98
N MET A 52 -4.75 6.79 2.99
CA MET A 52 -5.84 7.04 2.03
C MET A 52 -5.36 7.11 0.58
N ALA A 53 -4.17 7.68 0.34
CA ALA A 53 -3.57 7.69 -0.99
C ALA A 53 -3.27 6.26 -1.47
N ILE A 54 -2.68 5.42 -0.61
CA ILE A 54 -2.40 4.00 -0.91
C ILE A 54 -3.70 3.25 -1.23
N VAL A 55 -4.75 3.42 -0.40
CA VAL A 55 -6.07 2.81 -0.65
C VAL A 55 -6.62 3.26 -2.00
N ALA A 56 -6.58 4.56 -2.31
CA ALA A 56 -7.09 5.10 -3.56
C ALA A 56 -6.32 4.57 -4.78
N LEU A 57 -4.99 4.45 -4.68
CA LEU A 57 -4.13 3.90 -5.72
C LEU A 57 -4.44 2.42 -5.96
N GLY A 58 -4.54 1.60 -4.92
CA GLY A 58 -4.92 0.19 -5.07
C GLY A 58 -6.31 0.00 -5.69
N PHE A 59 -7.28 0.87 -5.36
CA PHE A 59 -8.58 0.87 -6.04
C PHE A 59 -8.50 1.28 -7.51
N LEU A 60 -7.61 2.20 -7.87
CA LEU A 60 -7.48 2.70 -9.23
C LEU A 60 -6.76 1.70 -10.15
N GLN A 61 -5.77 0.99 -9.61
CA GLN A 61 -5.10 -0.14 -10.26
C GLN A 61 -6.07 -1.27 -10.57
N PHE A 62 -7.02 -1.51 -9.66
CA PHE A 62 -8.08 -2.49 -9.85
C PHE A 62 -9.00 -2.14 -11.04
N MET A 63 -9.18 -0.85 -11.34
CA MET A 63 -10.12 -0.40 -12.36
C MET A 63 -9.50 -0.24 -13.76
N TRP A 64 -8.31 0.34 -13.92
CA TRP A 64 -7.84 0.71 -15.28
C TRP A 64 -6.34 1.00 -15.47
N LEU A 65 -5.60 1.48 -14.46
CA LEU A 65 -4.30 2.13 -14.65
C LEU A 65 -3.17 1.39 -13.93
N LYS A 66 -2.17 0.90 -14.65
CA LYS A 66 -1.13 0.03 -14.05
C LYS A 66 0.19 0.77 -13.78
N ARG A 67 0.73 1.48 -14.79
CA ARG A 67 2.15 1.88 -14.75
C ARG A 67 2.53 3.07 -13.87
N TRP A 68 1.71 4.12 -13.78
CA TRP A 68 2.07 5.33 -13.00
C TRP A 68 1.72 5.19 -11.52
N GLU A 69 0.75 4.36 -11.19
CA GLU A 69 0.22 4.20 -9.83
C GLU A 69 1.17 3.41 -8.96
N GLU A 70 1.80 2.37 -9.52
CA GLU A 70 2.85 1.59 -8.86
C GLU A 70 4.01 2.50 -8.38
N HIS A 71 4.37 3.52 -9.15
CA HIS A 71 5.42 4.48 -8.76
C HIS A 71 4.95 5.39 -7.61
N LEU A 72 3.70 5.83 -7.64
CA LEU A 72 3.12 6.66 -6.58
C LEU A 72 2.94 5.86 -5.29
N GLU A 73 2.54 4.60 -5.40
CA GLU A 73 2.39 3.71 -4.25
C GLU A 73 3.75 3.39 -3.62
N LEU A 74 4.77 3.12 -4.44
CA LEU A 74 6.15 3.00 -3.97
C LEU A 74 6.60 4.25 -3.21
N ALA A 75 6.33 5.45 -3.76
CA ALA A 75 6.64 6.71 -3.09
C ALA A 75 5.88 6.87 -1.77
N CYS A 76 4.61 6.44 -1.71
CA CYS A 76 3.82 6.46 -0.48
C CYS A 76 4.36 5.50 0.58
N GLY A 77 4.72 4.27 0.20
CA GLY A 77 5.34 3.31 1.11
C GLY A 77 6.66 3.82 1.71
N ILE A 78 7.52 4.40 0.86
CA ILE A 78 8.76 5.06 1.29
C ILE A 78 8.47 6.24 2.23
N TRP A 79 7.47 7.07 1.92
CA TRP A 79 7.07 8.18 2.77
C TRP A 79 6.61 7.70 4.15
N VAL A 80 5.74 6.70 4.21
CA VAL A 80 5.26 6.11 5.48
C VAL A 80 6.45 5.62 6.29
N MET A 81 7.38 4.89 5.66
CA MET A 81 8.58 4.39 6.31
C MET A 81 9.53 5.51 6.79
N ALA A 82 9.66 6.61 6.06
CA ALA A 82 10.53 7.73 6.42
C ALA A 82 9.91 8.68 7.46
N SER A 83 8.58 8.75 7.52
CA SER A 83 7.85 9.73 8.33
C SER A 83 8.15 9.70 9.84
N PRO A 84 8.44 8.56 10.52
CA PRO A 84 8.81 8.57 11.93
C PRO A 84 10.09 9.37 12.19
N TYR A 85 11.08 9.24 11.29
CA TYR A 85 12.33 9.98 11.39
C TYR A 85 12.11 11.47 11.08
N LEU A 86 11.38 11.78 10.01
CA LEU A 86 11.14 13.17 9.58
C LEU A 86 10.28 13.98 10.57
N MET A 87 9.36 13.32 11.28
CA MET A 87 8.43 13.95 12.21
C MET A 87 8.77 13.71 13.68
N GLY A 88 9.82 12.92 13.96
CA GLY A 88 10.37 12.72 15.31
C GLY A 88 9.47 11.94 16.27
N TYR A 89 8.65 11.01 15.78
CA TYR A 89 7.86 10.12 16.64
C TYR A 89 8.44 8.70 16.68
N GLY A 90 8.30 8.04 17.83
CA GLY A 90 8.92 6.75 18.13
C GLY A 90 7.92 5.71 18.65
N GLY A 91 8.45 4.68 19.31
CA GLY A 91 7.63 3.64 19.95
C GLY A 91 6.94 2.70 18.95
N GLN A 92 5.80 2.13 19.36
CA GLN A 92 5.08 1.12 18.58
C GLN A 92 4.55 1.68 17.25
N LEU A 93 4.16 2.95 17.21
CA LEU A 93 3.69 3.61 15.99
C LEU A 93 4.80 3.69 14.93
N ALA A 94 6.02 4.06 15.33
CA ALA A 94 7.16 4.10 14.42
C ALA A 94 7.49 2.71 13.86
N MET A 95 7.49 1.68 14.72
CA MET A 95 7.71 0.29 14.29
C MET A 95 6.63 -0.17 13.31
N ALA A 96 5.36 0.17 13.55
CA ALA A 96 4.26 -0.12 12.66
C ALA A 96 4.43 0.56 11.30
N HIS A 97 4.80 1.84 11.25
CA HIS A 97 5.04 2.53 9.98
C HIS A 97 6.29 2.06 9.25
N TYR A 98 7.35 1.65 9.94
CA TYR A 98 8.49 1.02 9.29
C TYR A 98 8.09 -0.30 8.62
N ALA A 99 7.35 -1.16 9.35
CA ALA A 99 6.88 -2.43 8.81
C ALA A 99 5.89 -2.24 7.65
N LEU A 100 4.84 -1.44 7.85
CA LEU A 100 3.80 -1.21 6.84
C LEU A 100 4.36 -0.46 5.62
N GLY A 101 5.16 0.59 5.84
CA GLY A 101 5.80 1.33 4.76
C GLY A 101 6.75 0.46 3.93
N PHE A 102 7.52 -0.41 4.58
CA PHE A 102 8.34 -1.41 3.89
C PHE A 102 7.48 -2.39 3.08
N LEU A 103 6.40 -2.94 3.65
CA LEU A 103 5.54 -3.88 2.95
C LEU A 103 4.90 -3.25 1.70
N VAL A 104 4.38 -2.02 1.81
CA VAL A 104 3.83 -1.27 0.67
C VAL A 104 4.90 -1.03 -0.39
N ALA A 105 6.07 -0.53 0.01
CA ALA A 105 7.16 -0.25 -0.92
C ALA A 105 7.68 -1.54 -1.61
N ALA A 106 7.78 -2.64 -0.86
CA ALA A 106 8.22 -3.93 -1.40
C ALA A 106 7.21 -4.51 -2.38
N LEU A 107 5.91 -4.42 -2.09
CA LEU A 107 4.85 -4.87 -3.00
C LEU A 107 4.83 -4.05 -4.29
N ALA A 108 4.85 -2.72 -4.18
CA ALA A 108 4.91 -1.83 -5.34
C ALA A 108 6.18 -2.04 -6.19
N ALA A 109 7.34 -2.27 -5.55
CA ALA A 109 8.58 -2.60 -6.26
C ALA A 109 8.51 -3.96 -6.98
N PHE A 110 7.83 -4.93 -6.36
CA PHE A 110 7.60 -6.24 -6.97
C PHE A 110 6.69 -6.14 -8.20
N GLU A 111 5.61 -5.35 -8.12
CA GLU A 111 4.73 -5.05 -9.25
C GLU A 111 5.49 -4.39 -10.41
N LEU A 112 6.29 -3.36 -10.12
CA LEU A 112 7.14 -2.69 -11.12
C LEU A 112 8.12 -3.66 -11.80
N TRP A 113 8.66 -4.61 -11.03
CA TRP A 113 9.56 -5.63 -11.58
C TRP A 113 8.81 -6.61 -12.49
N GLN A 114 7.62 -7.08 -12.10
CA GLN A 114 6.79 -7.94 -12.95
C GLN A 114 6.43 -7.24 -14.26
N ASP A 115 6.02 -5.97 -14.19
CA ASP A 115 5.64 -5.19 -15.37
C ASP A 115 6.82 -4.95 -16.29
N ARG A 116 8.00 -4.68 -15.74
CA ARG A 116 9.21 -4.57 -16.54
C ARG A 116 9.54 -5.89 -17.24
N ASN A 117 9.40 -7.03 -16.56
CA ASN A 117 9.74 -8.33 -17.13
C ASN A 117 8.81 -8.76 -18.27
N ARG A 118 7.51 -8.45 -18.19
CA ARG A 118 6.54 -8.75 -19.26
C ARG A 118 6.85 -8.02 -20.57
N ASN A 119 7.33 -6.78 -20.49
CA ASN A 119 7.68 -5.98 -21.67
C ASN A 119 8.91 -6.49 -22.46
N PHE A 120 9.62 -7.52 -21.99
CA PHE A 120 10.76 -8.11 -22.72
C PHE A 120 10.41 -9.37 -23.50
N GLU A 121 9.18 -9.89 -23.36
CA GLU A 121 8.71 -11.09 -24.08
C GLU A 121 7.88 -10.74 -25.33
N ASP A 122 7.58 -9.45 -25.53
CA ASP A 122 6.91 -8.89 -26.71
C ASP A 122 7.90 -8.32 -27.75
#